data_AF-A0A6B3HKG1-F1
#
_entry.id   AF-A0A6B3HKG1-F1
#
_cell.length_a   1.000
_cell.length_b   1.000
_cell.length_c   1.000
_cell.angle_alpha   90.00
_cell.angle_beta   90.00
_cell.angle_gamma   90.00
#
_symmetry.space_group_name_H-M   'P 1'
#
loop_
_entity.id
_entity.type
_entity.pdbx_description
1 polymer ?
#
loop_
_entity_poly.entity_id
_entity_poly.type
_entity_poly.pdbx_seq_one_letter_code
_entity_poly.pdbx_strand_id
1 'polypeptide(L)'
;FNRPLGSFQALKHRLAQLWLDVAGVRPAATAAADRLATGEGGPAEAELAVAVAQVYASPVAVRAAEEALQLHGGIGMTWEHPVHLYLKRAKGDAVAYGGAGRHGEVVARLAELPAP
;
A
#
# COMPACT_ATOMS: atom_id res chain seq x y z
N PHE A 1 -9.00 5.20 -29.66
CA PHE A 1 -9.04 3.79 -30.10
C PHE A 1 -10.46 3.17 -30.12
N ASN A 2 -11.54 3.95 -30.01
CA ASN A 2 -12.94 3.50 -30.12
C ASN A 2 -13.28 2.15 -29.44
N ARG A 3 -12.67 1.87 -28.29
CA ARG A 3 -12.91 0.67 -27.49
C ARG A 3 -12.71 0.99 -26.01
N PRO A 4 -13.37 0.27 -25.10
CA PRO A 4 -13.21 0.50 -23.66
C PRO A 4 -11.75 0.38 -23.20
N LEU A 5 -11.31 1.22 -22.25
CA LEU A 5 -9.95 1.17 -21.68
C LEU A 5 -9.64 -0.20 -21.06
N GLY A 6 -10.63 -0.84 -20.43
CA GLY A 6 -10.47 -2.17 -19.86
C GLY A 6 -10.16 -3.27 -20.88
N SER A 7 -10.28 -3.04 -22.20
CA SER A 7 -9.98 -4.05 -23.22
C SER A 7 -8.49 -4.14 -23.56
N PHE A 8 -7.65 -3.22 -23.10
CA PHE A 8 -6.22 -3.20 -23.38
C PHE A 8 -5.47 -4.16 -22.46
N GLN A 9 -4.79 -5.16 -23.04
CA GLN A 9 -4.10 -6.20 -22.25
C GLN A 9 -3.04 -5.66 -21.30
N ALA A 10 -2.30 -4.62 -21.70
CA ALA A 10 -1.33 -3.96 -20.82
C ALA A 10 -2.00 -3.40 -19.55
N LEU A 11 -3.18 -2.78 -19.69
CA LEU A 11 -3.94 -2.26 -18.55
C LEU A 11 -4.52 -3.39 -17.70
N LYS A 12 -5.02 -4.46 -18.33
CA LYS A 12 -5.52 -5.64 -17.60
C LYS A 12 -4.44 -6.28 -16.73
N HIS A 13 -3.25 -6.55 -17.29
CA HIS A 13 -2.16 -7.17 -16.53
C HIS A 13 -1.68 -6.28 -15.39
N ARG A 14 -1.51 -4.98 -15.68
CA ARG A 14 -1.11 -3.99 -14.67
C ARG A 14 -2.12 -3.92 -13.51
N LEU A 15 -3.41 -3.88 -13.82
CA LEU A 15 -4.48 -3.85 -12.82
C LEU A 15 -4.65 -5.18 -12.08
N ALA A 16 -4.42 -6.31 -12.74
CA ALA A 16 -4.41 -7.62 -12.09
C ALA A 16 -3.29 -7.73 -11.07
N GLN A 17 -2.08 -7.26 -11.41
CA GLN A 17 -0.97 -7.20 -10.45
C GLN A 17 -1.28 -6.26 -9.28
N LEU A 18 -1.78 -5.06 -9.57
CA LEU A 18 -2.18 -4.11 -8.54
C LEU A 18 -3.27 -4.69 -7.61
N TRP A 19 -4.22 -5.44 -8.17
CA TRP A 19 -5.27 -6.10 -7.40
C TRP A 19 -4.69 -7.12 -6.41
N LEU A 20 -3.74 -7.95 -6.85
CA LEU A 20 -3.05 -8.89 -5.94
C LEU A 20 -2.36 -8.15 -4.80
N ASP A 21 -1.71 -7.03 -5.11
CA ASP A 21 -1.01 -6.25 -4.10
C ASP A 21 -1.99 -5.63 -3.08
N VAL A 22 -3.09 -5.05 -3.55
CA VAL A 22 -4.15 -4.50 -2.67
C VAL A 22 -4.80 -5.60 -1.85
N ALA A 23 -5.03 -6.78 -2.44
CA ALA A 23 -5.58 -7.93 -1.74
C ALA A 23 -4.66 -8.42 -0.61
N GLY A 24 -3.34 -8.31 -0.78
CA GLY A 24 -2.34 -8.63 0.25
C GLY A 24 -2.31 -7.66 1.44
N VAL A 25 -2.79 -6.42 1.27
CA VAL A 25 -2.74 -5.40 2.35
C VAL A 25 -3.65 -5.79 3.51
N ARG A 26 -4.86 -6.28 3.21
CA ARG A 26 -5.84 -6.64 4.23
C ARG A 26 -5.34 -7.73 5.18
N PRO A 27 -4.88 -8.91 4.73
CA PRO A 27 -4.39 -9.94 5.65
C PRO A 27 -3.16 -9.49 6.42
N ALA A 28 -2.25 -8.69 5.83
CA ALA A 28 -1.10 -8.15 6.56
C ALA A 28 -1.53 -7.22 7.71
N ALA A 29 -2.48 -6.31 7.44
CA ALA A 29 -3.02 -5.41 8.46
C ALA A 29 -3.83 -6.15 9.53
N THR A 30 -4.64 -7.14 9.15
CA THR A 30 -5.39 -7.99 10.10
C THR A 30 -4.43 -8.77 10.99
N ALA A 31 -3.39 -9.40 10.44
CA ALA A 31 -2.41 -10.13 11.24
C ALA A 31 -1.69 -9.23 12.26
N ALA A 32 -1.31 -8.01 11.86
CA ALA A 32 -0.73 -7.04 12.79
C ALA A 32 -1.72 -6.63 13.90
N ALA A 33 -2.98 -6.39 13.55
CA ALA A 33 -4.03 -6.07 14.51
C ALA A 33 -4.28 -7.22 15.50
N ASP A 34 -4.30 -8.46 15.02
CA ASP A 34 -4.50 -9.65 15.86
C ASP A 34 -3.34 -9.79 16.86
N ARG A 35 -2.08 -9.64 16.42
CA ARG A 35 -0.91 -9.70 17.32
C ARG A 35 -0.93 -8.60 18.39
N LEU A 36 -1.36 -7.39 18.03
CA LEU A 36 -1.54 -6.30 18.99
C LEU A 36 -2.64 -6.61 20.01
N ALA A 37 -3.73 -7.25 19.57
CA ALA A 37 -4.88 -7.56 20.44
C ALA A 37 -4.59 -8.72 21.40
N THR A 38 -3.87 -9.75 20.96
CA THR A 38 -3.60 -10.95 21.77
C THR A 38 -2.30 -10.86 22.57
N GLY A 39 -1.31 -10.09 22.11
CA GLY A 39 0.03 -10.06 22.69
C GLY A 39 0.84 -11.34 22.44
N GLU A 40 0.38 -12.23 21.55
CA GLU A 40 1.06 -13.49 21.23
C GLU A 40 2.44 -13.25 20.60
N GLY A 41 3.47 -13.85 21.20
CA GLY A 41 4.87 -13.66 20.79
C GLY A 41 5.56 -12.45 21.43
N GLY A 42 4.82 -11.65 22.22
CA GLY A 42 5.35 -10.52 22.97
C GLY A 42 5.56 -9.24 22.14
N PRO A 43 6.09 -8.18 22.77
CA PRO A 43 6.14 -6.84 22.16
C PRO A 43 6.94 -6.75 20.86
N ALA A 44 8.06 -7.48 20.75
CA ALA A 44 8.92 -7.45 19.57
C ALA A 44 8.25 -8.06 18.34
N GLU A 45 7.50 -9.15 18.52
CA GLU A 45 6.74 -9.80 17.45
C GLU A 45 5.57 -8.93 16.98
N ALA A 46 4.89 -8.26 17.91
CA ALA A 46 3.84 -7.28 17.56
C ALA A 46 4.42 -6.08 16.81
N GLU A 47 5.57 -5.55 17.22
CA GLU A 47 6.29 -4.47 16.53
C GLU A 47 6.69 -4.90 15.11
N LEU A 48 7.23 -6.12 14.95
CA LEU A 48 7.59 -6.68 13.65
C LEU A 48 6.36 -6.80 12.74
N ALA A 49 5.25 -7.35 13.24
CA ALA A 49 4.03 -7.50 12.45
C ALA A 49 3.48 -6.16 11.94
N VAL A 50 3.49 -5.13 12.81
CA VAL A 50 3.09 -3.76 12.42
C VAL A 50 4.04 -3.18 11.37
N ALA A 51 5.36 -3.34 11.56
CA ALA A 51 6.35 -2.84 10.62
C ALA A 51 6.21 -3.52 9.25
N VAL A 52 6.06 -4.85 9.20
CA VAL A 52 5.82 -5.61 7.96
C VAL A 52 4.55 -5.14 7.26
N ALA A 53 3.44 -5.01 8.00
CA ALA A 53 2.18 -4.52 7.44
C ALA A 53 2.35 -3.13 6.83
N GLN A 54 3.08 -2.23 7.48
CA GLN A 54 3.25 -0.86 7.01
C GLN A 54 4.26 -0.72 5.86
N VAL A 55 5.36 -1.49 5.85
CA VAL A 55 6.29 -1.58 4.70
C VAL A 55 5.52 -1.99 3.44
N TYR A 56 4.57 -2.91 3.58
CA TYR A 56 3.77 -3.40 2.46
C TYR A 56 2.64 -2.45 2.07
N ALA A 57 1.83 -2.01 3.04
CA ALA A 57 0.62 -1.22 2.78
C ALA A 57 0.90 0.17 2.19
N SER A 58 1.91 0.86 2.71
CA SER A 58 2.23 2.24 2.32
C SER A 58 2.51 2.39 0.81
N PRO A 59 3.47 1.66 0.20
CA PRO A 59 3.74 1.78 -1.23
C PRO A 59 2.60 1.26 -2.10
N VAL A 60 1.86 0.24 -1.66
CA VAL A 60 0.70 -0.29 -2.39
C VAL A 60 -0.43 0.74 -2.46
N ALA A 61 -0.75 1.41 -1.35
CA ALA A 61 -1.79 2.44 -1.31
C ALA A 61 -1.47 3.63 -2.23
N VAL A 62 -0.21 4.10 -2.20
CA VAL A 62 0.28 5.17 -3.08
C VAL A 62 0.15 4.77 -4.55
N ARG A 63 0.69 3.60 -4.90
CA ARG A 63 0.64 3.11 -6.28
C ARG A 63 -0.80 2.89 -6.76
N ALA A 64 -1.68 2.33 -5.92
CA ALA A 64 -3.09 2.17 -6.28
C ALA A 64 -3.78 3.50 -6.58
N ALA A 65 -3.48 4.54 -5.80
CA ALA A 65 -4.02 5.87 -6.05
C ALA A 65 -3.43 6.52 -7.31
N GLU A 66 -2.13 6.33 -7.60
CA GLU A 66 -1.48 6.79 -8.84
C GLU A 66 -2.08 6.11 -10.07
N GLU A 67 -2.31 4.80 -10.01
CA GLU A 67 -2.97 4.00 -11.07
C GLU A 67 -4.38 4.47 -11.33
N ALA A 68 -5.17 4.65 -10.26
CA ALA A 68 -6.52 5.17 -10.36
C ALA A 68 -6.53 6.55 -11.02
N LEU A 69 -5.68 7.47 -10.55
CA LEU A 69 -5.56 8.81 -11.13
C LEU A 69 -5.20 8.76 -12.62
N GLN A 70 -4.18 7.97 -12.99
CA GLN A 70 -3.72 7.85 -14.37
C GLN A 70 -4.80 7.29 -15.30
N LEU A 71 -5.59 6.31 -14.85
CA LEU A 71 -6.66 5.69 -15.64
C LEU A 71 -7.85 6.64 -15.87
N HIS A 72 -8.08 7.60 -14.98
CA HIS A 72 -9.06 8.67 -15.21
C HIS A 72 -8.52 9.76 -16.14
N GLY A 73 -7.19 9.87 -16.29
CA GLY A 73 -6.56 10.87 -17.15
C GLY A 73 -6.83 12.29 -16.66
N GLY A 74 -7.10 13.21 -17.59
CA GLY A 74 -7.25 14.64 -17.28
C GLY A 74 -8.30 14.94 -16.21
N ILE A 75 -9.49 14.33 -16.30
CA ILE A 75 -10.57 14.54 -15.31
C ILE A 75 -10.15 14.11 -13.90
N GLY A 76 -9.19 13.17 -13.79
CA GLY A 76 -8.69 12.73 -12.51
C GLY A 76 -8.00 13.85 -11.73
N MET A 77 -7.45 14.85 -12.43
CA MET A 77 -6.72 16.00 -11.87
C MET A 77 -7.60 17.22 -11.60
N THR A 78 -8.89 17.16 -11.94
CA THR A 78 -9.82 18.28 -11.80
C THR A 78 -10.74 18.08 -10.59
N TRP A 79 -11.53 19.11 -10.24
CA TRP A 79 -12.43 19.08 -9.08
C TRP A 79 -13.72 18.28 -9.33
N GLU A 80 -14.01 17.98 -10.59
CA GLU A 80 -15.17 17.23 -11.06
C GLU A 80 -15.06 15.73 -10.74
N HIS A 81 -13.86 15.22 -10.49
CA HIS A 81 -13.65 13.83 -10.06
C HIS A 81 -12.77 13.74 -8.81
N PRO A 82 -13.21 13.06 -7.73
CA PRO A 82 -12.50 13.07 -6.45
C PRO A 82 -11.24 12.18 -6.42
N VAL A 83 -10.87 11.49 -7.50
CA VAL A 83 -9.79 10.48 -7.49
C VAL A 83 -8.44 11.03 -7.01
N HIS A 84 -8.11 12.28 -7.35
CA HIS A 84 -6.88 12.92 -6.88
C HIS A 84 -6.81 13.08 -5.36
N LEU A 85 -7.94 13.07 -4.64
CA LEU A 85 -7.97 13.13 -3.18
C LEU A 85 -7.35 11.88 -2.56
N TYR A 86 -7.53 10.70 -3.18
CA TYR A 86 -6.94 9.47 -2.69
C TYR A 86 -5.41 9.49 -2.80
N LEU A 87 -4.85 10.07 -3.87
CA LEU A 87 -3.40 10.21 -3.99
C LEU A 87 -2.83 11.15 -2.93
N LYS A 88 -3.48 12.29 -2.71
CA LYS A 88 -3.11 13.24 -1.64
C LYS A 88 -3.12 12.55 -0.27
N ARG A 89 -4.18 11.79 0.04
CA ARG A 89 -4.30 11.01 1.27
C ARG A 89 -3.21 9.96 1.39
N ALA A 90 -3.01 9.11 0.38
CA ALA A 90 -2.03 8.04 0.42
C ALA A 90 -0.59 8.56 0.60
N LYS A 91 -0.24 9.68 -0.06
CA LYS A 91 1.05 10.35 0.15
C LYS A 91 1.16 10.96 1.55
N GLY A 92 0.09 11.58 2.06
CA GLY A 92 0.04 12.12 3.42
C GLY A 92 0.22 11.03 4.47
N ASP A 93 -0.49 9.91 4.34
CA ASP A 93 -0.42 8.76 5.23
C ASP A 93 0.98 8.11 5.20
N ALA A 94 1.60 8.00 4.01
CA ALA A 94 2.96 7.49 3.86
C ALA A 94 4.01 8.32 4.62
N VAL A 95 3.79 9.63 4.74
CA VAL A 95 4.64 10.51 5.56
C VAL A 95 4.27 10.38 7.05
N ALA A 96 2.97 10.44 7.38
CA ALA A 96 2.48 10.49 8.75
C ALA A 96 2.78 9.22 9.56
N TYR A 97 2.64 8.04 8.96
CA TYR A 97 2.86 6.77 9.65
C TYR A 97 4.30 6.25 9.53
N GLY A 98 5.17 7.04 8.89
CA GLY A 98 6.54 6.66 8.54
C GLY A 98 6.58 5.86 7.25
N GLY A 99 7.46 6.29 6.34
CA GLY A 99 7.61 5.65 5.03
C GLY A 99 8.21 4.25 5.13
N ALA A 100 8.18 3.54 4.00
CA ALA A 100 8.67 2.16 3.90
C ALA A 100 10.13 1.99 4.38
N GLY A 101 10.99 3.01 4.25
CA GLY A 101 12.38 2.97 4.76
C GLY A 101 12.45 2.80 6.27
N ARG A 102 11.71 3.61 7.04
CA ARG A 102 11.69 3.54 8.51
C ARG A 102 11.23 2.18 9.01
N HIS A 103 10.15 1.65 8.42
CA HIS A 103 9.65 0.34 8.80
C HIS A 103 10.54 -0.80 8.28
N GLY A 104 11.21 -0.61 7.14
CA GLY A 104 12.20 -1.54 6.61
C GLY A 104 13.39 -1.72 7.55
N GLU A 105 13.88 -0.64 8.16
CA GLU A 105 14.92 -0.69 9.20
C GLU A 105 14.45 -1.46 10.45
N VAL A 106 13.20 -1.28 10.86
CA VAL A 106 12.60 -2.03 11.99
C VAL A 106 12.51 -3.52 11.64
N VAL A 107 12.02 -3.85 10.45
CA VAL A 107 11.96 -5.24 9.96
C VAL A 107 13.36 -5.84 9.92
N ALA A 108 14.35 -5.15 9.35
CA ALA A 108 15.71 -5.66 9.26
C ALA A 108 16.30 -5.94 10.65
N ARG A 109 16.14 -5.00 11.59
CA ARG A 109 16.61 -5.16 12.97
C ARG A 109 15.96 -6.34 13.69
N LEU A 110 14.64 -6.48 13.59
CA LEU A 110 13.89 -7.48 14.34
C LEU A 110 13.95 -8.88 13.70
N ALA A 111 14.18 -8.96 12.39
CA ALA A 111 14.35 -10.22 11.66
C ALA A 111 15.82 -10.65 11.52
N GLU A 112 16.74 -9.95 12.18
CA GLU A 112 18.20 -10.21 12.11
C GLU A 112 18.76 -10.19 10.67
N LEU A 113 18.18 -9.35 9.82
CA LEU A 113 18.62 -9.14 8.44
C LEU A 113 19.62 -7.98 8.37
N PRO A 114 20.56 -8.00 7.40
CA PRO A 114 21.41 -6.84 7.16
C PRO A 114 20.55 -5.61 6.83
N ALA A 115 20.94 -4.46 7.38
CA ALA A 115 20.29 -3.19 7.06
C ALA A 115 20.42 -2.90 5.55
N PRO A 116 19.35 -2.39 4.91
CA PRO A 116 19.36 -2.05 3.48
C PRO A 116 20.27 -0.86 3.13
#